data_AF-A0A969SCE8-F1
#
_entry.id   AF-A0A969SCE8-F1
#
_cell.length_a   1.000
_cell.length_b   1.000
_cell.length_c   1.000
_cell.angle_alpha   90.00
_cell.angle_beta   90.00
_cell.angle_gamma   90.00
#
_symmetry.space_group_name_H-M   'P 1'
#
loop_
_entity.id
_entity.type
_entity.pdbx_description
1 polymer ?
#
loop_
_entity_poly.entity_id
_entity_poly.type
_entity_poly.pdbx_seq_one_letter_code
_entity_poly.pdbx_strand_id
1 'polypeptide(L)'
;MPPGIAFDPSAPIGAPREVSKSAFARIVNVSPGRVSQMIKQGLPVEPDGKIDIARGKIWIQENVDPRRRAAQPQGKFSFERRPVESERDRLAREQADNMALKNAALRRELVPAAEVETRWSDILRRVRSRLLAVPSRVRQASPHLTARDIAALDGELRKALEDLADGND
;
A
#
# COMPACT_ATOMS: atom_id res chain seq x y z
N MET A 1 14.10 6.35 -64.62
CA MET A 1 15.27 6.06 -63.76
C MET A 1 15.75 7.37 -63.16
N PRO A 2 15.70 7.56 -61.83
CA PRO A 2 16.36 8.69 -61.18
C PRO A 2 17.86 8.39 -60.98
N PRO A 3 18.71 9.44 -60.98
CA PRO A 3 20.18 9.32 -61.08
C PRO A 3 20.85 8.86 -59.77
N GLY A 4 21.99 8.19 -59.93
CA GLY A 4 22.78 7.58 -58.87
C GLY A 4 23.34 8.58 -57.86
N ILE A 5 23.21 8.23 -56.57
CA ILE A 5 23.83 8.92 -55.45
C ILE A 5 25.33 8.58 -55.48
N ALA A 6 26.17 9.58 -55.76
CA ALA A 6 27.62 9.47 -55.68
C ALA A 6 28.05 9.29 -54.22
N PHE A 7 28.83 8.24 -53.95
CA PHE A 7 29.44 7.98 -52.64
C PHE A 7 30.70 8.85 -52.49
N ASP A 8 30.69 9.76 -51.51
CA ASP A 8 31.86 10.55 -51.10
C ASP A 8 32.67 9.76 -50.04
N PRO A 9 33.90 9.33 -50.35
CA PRO A 9 34.71 8.50 -49.44
C PRO A 9 35.36 9.26 -48.28
N SER A 10 35.09 10.57 -48.11
CA SER A 10 35.79 11.41 -47.12
C SER A 10 34.93 11.92 -45.95
N ALA A 11 33.64 11.59 -45.87
CA ALA A 11 32.76 12.06 -44.80
C ALA A 11 32.92 11.23 -43.49
N PRO A 12 33.29 11.84 -42.34
CA PRO A 12 33.38 11.14 -41.07
C PRO A 12 31.99 11.03 -40.42
N ILE A 13 31.39 9.84 -40.45
CA ILE A 13 30.05 9.59 -39.87
C ILE A 13 30.19 8.75 -38.60
N GLY A 14 29.74 9.34 -37.49
CA GLY A 14 29.93 8.87 -36.12
C GLY A 14 29.13 7.62 -35.71
N ALA A 15 29.87 6.70 -35.08
CA ALA A 15 29.56 5.52 -34.26
C ALA A 15 30.43 4.37 -34.78
N PRO A 16 31.17 3.64 -33.93
CA PRO A 16 31.98 2.53 -34.40
C PRO A 16 31.07 1.50 -35.06
N ARG A 17 31.27 1.27 -36.36
CA ARG A 17 30.50 0.28 -37.15
C ARG A 17 30.56 -1.10 -36.49
N GLU A 18 31.67 -1.37 -35.82
CA GLU A 18 32.00 -2.61 -35.14
C GLU A 18 32.16 -2.39 -33.64
N VAL A 19 31.51 -3.23 -32.84
CA VAL A 19 31.54 -3.15 -31.37
C VAL A 19 31.99 -4.48 -30.77
N SER A 20 32.55 -4.42 -29.56
CA SER A 20 32.86 -5.63 -28.80
C SER A 20 31.59 -6.41 -28.46
N LYS A 21 31.73 -7.71 -28.17
CA LYS A 21 30.61 -8.58 -27.78
C LYS A 21 29.81 -8.03 -26.59
N SER A 22 30.48 -7.43 -25.61
CA SER A 22 29.84 -6.83 -24.43
C SER A 22 29.12 -5.51 -24.75
N ALA A 23 29.63 -4.71 -25.68
CA ALA A 23 28.95 -3.53 -26.17
C ALA A 23 27.72 -3.90 -27.03
N PHE A 24 27.86 -4.91 -27.91
CA PHE A 24 26.73 -5.43 -28.68
C PHE A 24 25.61 -6.00 -27.79
N ALA A 25 25.98 -6.76 -26.75
CA ALA A 25 25.03 -7.31 -25.77
C ALA A 25 24.15 -6.23 -25.13
N ARG A 26 24.74 -5.08 -24.78
CA ARG A 26 24.02 -3.93 -24.24
C ARG A 26 23.09 -3.31 -25.27
N ILE A 27 23.55 -3.16 -26.52
CA ILE A 27 22.76 -2.55 -27.62
C ILE A 27 21.50 -3.37 -27.92
N VAL A 28 21.57 -4.70 -27.85
CA VAL A 28 20.44 -5.60 -28.17
C VAL A 28 19.70 -6.12 -26.92
N ASN A 29 20.07 -5.60 -25.74
CA ASN A 29 19.49 -5.92 -24.43
C ASN A 29 19.47 -7.43 -24.10
N VAL A 30 20.63 -8.09 -24.21
CA VAL A 30 20.81 -9.50 -23.84
C VAL A 30 22.06 -9.68 -22.98
N SER A 31 22.20 -10.84 -22.32
CA SER A 31 23.43 -11.15 -21.58
C SER A 31 24.63 -11.39 -22.52
N PRO A 32 25.88 -11.09 -22.10
CA PRO A 32 27.07 -11.39 -22.91
C PRO A 32 27.21 -12.88 -23.26
N GLY A 33 26.78 -13.77 -22.37
CA GLY A 33 26.76 -15.22 -22.62
C GLY A 33 25.80 -15.61 -23.75
N ARG A 34 24.66 -14.91 -23.88
CA ARG A 34 23.72 -15.12 -24.98
C ARG A 34 24.31 -14.67 -26.32
N VAL A 35 25.09 -13.59 -26.36
CA VAL A 35 25.83 -13.17 -27.56
C VAL A 35 26.86 -14.24 -27.96
N SER A 36 27.61 -14.80 -27.00
CA SER A 36 28.53 -15.91 -27.28
C SER A 36 27.83 -17.14 -27.86
N GLN A 37 26.61 -17.43 -27.41
CA GLN A 37 25.79 -18.50 -28.00
C GLN A 37 25.34 -18.16 -29.43
N MET A 38 24.93 -16.92 -29.70
CA MET A 38 24.53 -16.47 -31.04
C MET A 38 25.69 -16.56 -32.04
N ILE A 39 26.92 -16.26 -31.61
CA ILE A 39 28.13 -16.44 -32.42
C ILE A 39 28.31 -17.91 -32.80
N LYS A 40 28.13 -18.85 -31.85
CA LYS A 40 28.15 -20.29 -32.15
C LYS A 40 27.02 -20.72 -33.09
N GLN A 41 25.92 -19.99 -33.11
CA GLN A 41 24.76 -20.23 -33.97
C GLN A 41 24.90 -19.58 -35.36
N GLY A 42 25.96 -18.80 -35.60
CA GLY A 42 26.26 -18.21 -36.91
C GLY A 42 26.10 -16.68 -36.98
N LEU A 43 25.99 -15.97 -35.86
CA LEU A 43 26.05 -14.51 -35.85
C LEU A 43 27.37 -14.04 -36.50
N PRO A 44 27.34 -13.16 -37.53
CA PRO A 44 28.55 -12.67 -38.18
C PRO A 44 29.47 -11.92 -37.21
N VAL A 45 30.76 -12.27 -37.23
CA VAL A 45 31.82 -11.63 -36.45
C VAL A 45 32.98 -11.33 -37.39
N GLU A 46 33.59 -10.17 -37.23
CA GLU A 46 34.74 -9.75 -38.02
C GLU A 46 36.02 -10.50 -37.59
N PRO A 47 37.08 -10.49 -38.42
CA PRO A 47 38.33 -11.17 -38.11
C PRO A 47 38.98 -10.73 -36.79
N ASP A 48 38.71 -9.50 -36.36
CA ASP A 48 39.19 -8.93 -35.10
C ASP A 48 38.32 -9.27 -33.87
N GLY A 49 37.26 -10.07 -34.07
CA GLY A 49 36.35 -10.52 -33.03
C GLY A 49 35.24 -9.53 -32.66
N LYS A 50 35.14 -8.38 -33.35
CA LYS A 50 34.04 -7.42 -33.17
C LYS A 50 32.84 -7.76 -34.02
N ILE A 51 31.70 -7.18 -33.65
CA ILE A 51 30.41 -7.41 -34.29
C ILE A 51 29.98 -6.10 -34.96
N ASP A 52 29.74 -6.18 -36.26
CA ASP A 52 29.05 -5.12 -36.98
C ASP A 52 27.60 -5.01 -36.50
N ILE A 53 27.21 -3.82 -36.03
CA ILE A 53 25.91 -3.62 -35.38
C ILE A 53 24.76 -3.92 -36.34
N ALA A 54 24.88 -3.54 -37.61
CA ALA A 54 23.81 -3.68 -38.61
C ALA A 54 23.64 -5.15 -39.00
N ARG A 55 24.74 -5.82 -39.36
CA ARG A 55 24.72 -7.27 -39.68
C ARG A 55 24.24 -8.10 -38.50
N GLY A 56 24.66 -7.75 -37.28
CA GLY A 56 24.23 -8.45 -36.09
C GLY A 56 22.72 -8.32 -35.81
N LYS A 57 22.14 -7.14 -36.02
CA LYS A 57 20.69 -6.92 -35.84
C LYS A 57 19.85 -7.64 -36.90
N ILE A 58 20.29 -7.62 -38.16
CA ILE A 58 19.62 -8.33 -39.27
C ILE A 58 19.60 -9.83 -38.97
N TRP A 59 20.75 -10.40 -38.61
CA TRP A 59 20.84 -11.82 -38.26
C TRP A 59 19.92 -12.21 -37.09
N ILE A 60 19.82 -11.37 -36.05
CA ILE A 60 18.90 -11.63 -34.92
C ILE A 60 17.43 -11.66 -35.38
N GLN A 61 17.02 -10.76 -36.26
CA GLN A 61 15.65 -10.73 -36.78
C GLN A 61 15.31 -11.98 -37.59
N GLU A 62 16.28 -12.49 -38.36
CA GLU A 62 16.10 -13.65 -39.22
C GLU A 62 16.22 -14.99 -38.46
N ASN A 63 17.05 -15.07 -37.42
CA ASN A 63 17.46 -16.34 -36.81
C ASN A 63 16.99 -16.53 -35.35
N VAL A 64 16.45 -15.51 -34.70
CA VAL A 64 16.04 -15.58 -33.29
C VAL A 64 14.53 -15.38 -33.18
N ASP A 65 13.82 -16.48 -32.91
CA ASP A 65 12.37 -16.47 -32.71
C ASP A 65 11.96 -15.53 -31.54
N PRO A 66 11.18 -14.47 -31.80
CA PRO A 66 10.69 -13.56 -30.77
C PRO A 66 9.90 -14.25 -29.66
N ARG A 67 9.26 -15.39 -29.96
CA ARG A 67 8.42 -16.14 -29.01
C ARG A 67 9.24 -16.87 -27.95
N ARG A 68 10.53 -17.16 -28.21
CA ARG A 68 11.45 -17.73 -27.22
C ARG A 68 11.94 -16.71 -26.18
N ARG A 69 11.77 -15.39 -26.41
CA ARG A 69 12.13 -14.36 -25.42
C ARG A 69 11.27 -14.44 -24.15
N ALA A 70 10.03 -14.94 -24.27
CA ALA A 70 9.10 -15.08 -23.15
C ALA A 70 9.24 -16.40 -22.37
N ALA A 71 10.03 -17.37 -22.88
CA ALA A 71 9.98 -18.77 -22.45
C ALA A 71 11.30 -19.30 -21.87
N GLN A 72 12.03 -18.50 -21.09
CA GLN A 72 13.14 -19.00 -20.27
C GLN A 72 12.78 -18.88 -18.78
N PRO A 73 12.05 -19.84 -18.20
CA PRO A 73 11.87 -19.90 -16.76
C PRO A 73 13.19 -20.39 -16.16
N GLN A 74 13.83 -19.52 -15.38
CA GLN A 74 14.85 -19.93 -14.42
C GLN A 74 14.26 -21.01 -13.52
N GLY A 75 14.94 -22.16 -13.42
CA GLY A 75 14.40 -23.41 -12.89
C GLY A 75 13.69 -23.28 -11.53
N LYS A 76 12.44 -23.73 -11.47
CA LYS A 76 11.70 -23.99 -10.23
C LYS A 76 11.96 -25.42 -9.76
N PHE A 77 12.98 -25.59 -8.92
CA PHE A 77 12.87 -26.54 -7.82
C PHE A 77 12.44 -25.76 -6.59
N SER A 78 11.16 -25.37 -6.53
CA SER A 78 10.58 -24.82 -5.32
C SER A 78 10.18 -25.99 -4.43
N PHE A 79 11.07 -26.39 -3.51
CA PHE A 79 10.55 -26.79 -2.19
C PHE A 79 9.65 -25.63 -1.74
N GLU A 80 8.44 -25.92 -1.23
CA GLU A 80 7.56 -24.93 -0.61
C GLU A 80 8.26 -24.33 0.62
N ARG A 81 9.21 -23.44 0.38
CA ARG A 81 9.78 -22.58 1.38
C ARG A 81 8.71 -21.54 1.62
N ARG A 82 7.91 -21.72 2.68
CA ARG A 82 7.03 -20.65 3.17
C ARG A 82 7.88 -19.38 3.20
N PRO A 83 7.44 -18.29 2.55
CA PRO A 83 8.21 -17.06 2.57
C PRO A 83 8.42 -16.68 4.03
N VAL A 84 9.68 -16.62 4.45
CA VAL A 84 10.04 -16.04 5.75
C VAL A 84 9.63 -14.58 5.63
N GLU A 85 8.64 -14.18 6.42
CA GLU A 85 8.13 -12.81 6.42
C GLU A 85 9.31 -11.86 6.61
N SER A 86 9.58 -11.03 5.62
CA SER A 86 10.67 -10.09 5.72
C SER A 86 10.25 -8.92 6.61
N GLU A 87 11.21 -8.25 7.24
CA GLU A 87 10.92 -7.01 7.98
C GLU A 87 10.21 -5.95 7.11
N ARG A 88 10.40 -6.00 5.79
CA ARG A 88 9.67 -5.15 4.83
C ARG A 88 8.20 -5.53 4.72
N ASP A 89 7.87 -6.81 4.72
CA ASP A 89 6.49 -7.29 4.66
C ASP A 89 5.75 -6.94 5.95
N ARG A 90 6.43 -7.07 7.10
CA ARG A 90 5.90 -6.65 8.40
C ARG A 90 5.64 -5.14 8.44
N LEU A 91 6.60 -4.33 8.03
CA LEU A 91 6.44 -2.87 7.98
C LEU A 91 5.30 -2.47 7.04
N ALA A 92 5.15 -3.14 5.90
CA ALA A 92 4.07 -2.87 4.96
C ALA A 92 2.68 -3.18 5.55
N ARG A 93 2.56 -4.26 6.33
CA ARG A 93 1.32 -4.58 7.07
C ARG A 93 1.00 -3.51 8.12
N GLU A 94 1.97 -3.15 8.94
CA GLU A 94 1.79 -2.11 9.97
C GLU A 94 1.40 -0.75 9.35
N GLN A 95 1.96 -0.41 8.18
CA GLN A 95 1.57 0.79 7.42
C GLN A 95 0.16 0.69 6.85
N ALA A 96 -0.23 -0.48 6.32
CA ALA A 96 -1.58 -0.71 5.81
C ALA A 96 -2.63 -0.58 6.92
N ASP A 97 -2.36 -1.16 8.10
CA ASP A 97 -3.23 -1.07 9.26
C ASP A 97 -3.36 0.37 9.75
N ASN A 98 -2.25 1.11 9.80
CA ASN A 98 -2.28 2.53 10.16
C ASN A 98 -3.12 3.35 9.17
N MET A 99 -3.01 3.08 7.87
CA MET A 99 -3.82 3.73 6.84
C MET A 99 -5.30 3.36 6.97
N ALA A 100 -5.61 2.10 7.27
CA ALA A 100 -6.98 1.65 7.49
C ALA A 100 -7.63 2.37 8.68
N LEU A 101 -6.92 2.51 9.81
CA LEU A 101 -7.41 3.25 10.97
C LEU A 101 -7.65 4.73 10.67
N LYS A 102 -6.73 5.37 9.92
CA LYS A 102 -6.90 6.76 9.47
C LYS A 102 -8.11 6.91 8.57
N ASN A 103 -8.31 5.99 7.63
CA ASN A 103 -9.46 6.00 6.73
C ASN A 103 -10.78 5.81 7.49
N ALA A 104 -10.83 4.88 8.45
CA ALA A 104 -12.00 4.67 9.30
C ALA A 104 -12.34 5.92 10.14
N ALA A 105 -11.32 6.57 10.71
CA ALA A 105 -11.50 7.85 11.41
C ALA A 105 -12.02 8.97 10.49
N LEU A 106 -11.46 9.11 9.28
CA LEU A 106 -11.92 10.09 8.28
C LEU A 106 -13.36 9.85 7.82
N ARG A 107 -13.76 8.57 7.73
CA ARG A 107 -15.15 8.16 7.45
C ARG A 107 -16.08 8.32 8.64
N ARG A 108 -15.57 8.73 9.81
CA ARG A 108 -16.32 8.88 11.07
C ARG A 108 -16.88 7.55 11.59
N GLU A 109 -16.21 6.44 11.29
CA GLU A 109 -16.54 5.12 11.81
C GLU A 109 -15.97 4.92 13.23
N LEU A 110 -14.96 5.71 13.61
CA LEU A 110 -14.32 5.69 14.92
C LEU A 110 -14.63 6.97 15.68
N VAL A 111 -14.84 6.84 16.99
CA VAL A 111 -15.00 7.96 17.92
C VAL A 111 -13.87 7.95 18.96
N PRO A 112 -13.33 9.12 19.37
CA PRO A 112 -12.33 9.16 20.42
C PRO A 112 -12.94 8.73 21.77
N ALA A 113 -12.47 7.62 22.32
CA ALA A 113 -13.02 7.05 23.56
C ALA A 113 -13.01 8.06 24.72
N ALA A 114 -11.92 8.81 24.89
CA ALA A 114 -11.82 9.83 25.94
C ALA A 114 -12.86 10.96 25.78
N GLU A 115 -13.20 11.35 24.55
CA GLU A 115 -14.24 12.36 24.31
C GLU A 115 -15.63 11.80 24.63
N VAL A 116 -15.89 10.55 24.22
CA VAL A 116 -17.14 9.83 24.53
C VAL A 116 -17.32 9.73 26.04
N GLU A 117 -16.30 9.25 26.76
CA GLU A 117 -16.31 9.12 28.22
C GLU A 117 -16.56 10.46 28.92
N THR A 118 -15.86 11.52 28.49
CA THR A 118 -16.03 12.87 29.06
C THR A 118 -17.45 13.38 28.84
N ARG A 119 -17.97 13.29 27.60
CA ARG A 119 -19.31 13.77 27.27
C ARG A 119 -20.39 12.99 28.01
N TRP A 120 -20.28 11.67 28.08
CA TRP A 120 -21.23 10.84 28.82
C TRP A 120 -21.19 11.12 30.32
N SER A 121 -19.99 11.24 30.90
CA SER A 121 -19.82 11.61 32.30
C SER A 121 -20.50 12.94 32.62
N ASP A 122 -20.35 13.94 31.75
CA ASP A 122 -20.98 15.25 31.92
C ASP A 122 -22.51 15.20 31.78
N ILE A 123 -23.02 14.43 30.82
CA ILE A 123 -24.46 14.21 30.66
C ILE A 123 -25.03 13.56 31.93
N LEU A 124 -24.42 12.48 32.41
CA LEU A 124 -24.88 11.75 33.59
C LEU A 124 -24.80 12.61 34.86
N ARG A 125 -23.74 13.41 35.04
CA ARG A 125 -23.65 14.39 36.13
C ARG A 125 -24.80 15.39 36.09
N ARG A 126 -25.15 15.91 34.91
CA ARG A 126 -26.27 16.85 34.74
C ARG A 126 -27.61 16.20 35.03
N VAL A 127 -27.81 14.96 34.58
CA VAL A 127 -29.03 14.17 34.89
C VAL A 127 -29.17 14.00 36.40
N ARG A 128 -28.12 13.52 37.08
CA ARG A 128 -28.10 13.36 38.54
C ARG A 128 -28.44 14.66 39.26
N SER A 129 -27.79 15.78 38.90
CA SER A 129 -28.08 17.08 39.52
C SER A 129 -29.52 17.53 39.30
N ARG A 130 -30.10 17.28 38.12
CA ARG A 130 -31.49 17.65 37.82
C ARG A 130 -32.50 16.80 38.57
N LEU A 131 -32.22 15.51 38.75
CA LEU A 131 -33.02 14.58 39.55
C LEU A 131 -33.00 14.95 41.03
N LEU A 132 -31.82 15.19 41.61
CA LEU A 132 -31.69 15.60 43.02
C LEU A 132 -32.32 16.97 43.31
N ALA A 133 -32.55 17.79 42.28
CA ALA A 133 -33.27 19.05 42.41
C ALA A 133 -34.81 18.91 42.29
N VAL A 134 -35.34 17.73 41.94
CA VAL A 134 -36.80 17.48 41.81
C VAL A 134 -37.55 17.75 43.12
N PRO A 135 -37.14 17.24 44.30
CA PRO A 135 -37.92 17.40 45.53
C PRO A 135 -38.15 18.86 45.91
N SER A 136 -37.15 19.72 45.70
CA SER A 136 -37.27 21.16 45.92
C SER A 136 -38.29 21.81 44.97
N ARG A 137 -38.25 21.47 43.67
CA ARG A 137 -39.22 21.97 42.69
C ARG A 137 -40.64 21.50 42.99
N VAL A 138 -40.81 20.24 43.39
CA VAL A 138 -42.11 19.68 43.78
C VAL A 138 -42.67 20.38 45.01
N ARG A 139 -41.85 20.62 46.04
CA ARG A 139 -42.23 21.39 47.23
C ARG A 139 -42.73 22.80 46.87
N GLN A 140 -42.06 23.47 45.94
CA GLN A 140 -42.45 24.81 45.49
C GLN A 140 -43.75 24.79 44.66
N ALA A 141 -43.94 23.78 43.82
CA ALA A 141 -45.10 23.68 42.93
C ALA A 141 -46.35 23.09 43.59
N SER A 142 -46.21 22.35 44.70
CA SER A 142 -47.31 21.64 45.35
C SER A 142 -47.33 21.90 46.86
N PRO A 143 -47.89 23.06 47.30
CA PRO A 143 -47.92 23.45 48.72
C PRO A 143 -48.71 22.53 49.64
N HIS A 144 -49.59 21.68 49.08
CA HIS A 144 -50.40 20.72 49.83
C HIS A 144 -49.62 19.47 50.25
N LEU A 145 -48.46 19.21 49.65
CA LEU A 145 -47.61 18.07 50.03
C LEU A 145 -46.90 18.37 51.33
N THR A 146 -46.86 17.38 52.22
CA THR A 146 -46.21 17.52 53.52
C THR A 146 -44.69 17.40 53.39
N ALA A 147 -43.97 17.86 54.42
CA ALA A 147 -42.52 17.66 54.48
C ALA A 147 -42.13 16.17 54.44
N ARG A 148 -42.98 15.28 54.98
CA ARG A 148 -42.79 13.83 54.94
C ARG A 148 -42.90 13.27 53.52
N ASP A 149 -43.88 13.74 52.74
CA ASP A 149 -44.07 13.30 51.35
C ASP A 149 -42.87 13.70 50.48
N ILE A 150 -42.37 14.92 50.66
CA ILE A 150 -41.17 15.40 49.95
C ILE A 150 -39.92 14.61 50.36
N ALA A 151 -39.79 14.24 51.64
CA ALA A 151 -38.68 13.44 52.12
C ALA A 151 -38.73 12.00 51.57
N ALA A 152 -39.91 11.39 51.49
CA ALA A 152 -40.09 10.08 50.87
C ALA A 152 -39.70 10.12 49.37
N LEU A 153 -40.11 11.15 48.64
CA LEU A 153 -39.71 11.34 47.24
C LEU A 153 -38.20 11.52 47.07
N ASP A 154 -37.54 12.33 47.92
CA ASP A 154 -36.08 12.48 47.87
C ASP A 154 -35.37 11.15 48.14
N GLY A 155 -35.86 10.38 49.12
CA GLY A 155 -35.35 9.05 49.44
C GLY A 155 -35.44 8.08 48.27
N GLU A 156 -36.60 7.96 47.62
CA GLU A 156 -36.78 7.08 46.46
C GLU A 156 -35.90 7.49 45.26
N LEU A 157 -35.75 8.79 44.99
CA LEU A 157 -34.88 9.26 43.92
C LEU A 157 -33.40 8.96 44.19
N ARG A 158 -32.96 9.05 45.45
CA ARG A 158 -31.58 8.71 45.84
C ARG A 158 -31.35 7.22 45.74
N LYS A 159 -32.28 6.41 46.26
CA LYS A 159 -32.22 4.96 46.16
C LYS A 159 -32.12 4.50 44.70
N ALA A 160 -32.95 5.05 43.82
CA ALA A 160 -32.87 4.73 42.39
C ALA A 160 -31.51 5.11 41.77
N LEU A 161 -30.90 6.22 42.20
CA LEU A 161 -29.56 6.61 41.76
C LEU A 161 -28.46 5.72 42.33
N GLU A 162 -28.63 5.19 43.54
CA GLU A 162 -27.72 4.23 44.18
C GLU A 162 -27.81 2.86 43.50
N ASP A 163 -29.02 2.35 43.26
CA ASP A 163 -29.25 1.08 42.54
C ASP A 163 -28.59 1.10 41.14
N LEU A 164 -28.73 2.22 40.40
CA LEU A 164 -28.07 2.44 39.11
C LEU A 164 -26.53 2.54 39.21
N ALA A 165 -26.01 3.04 40.33
CA ALA A 165 -24.57 3.14 40.55
C ALA A 165 -23.93 1.78 40.87
N ASP A 166 -24.66 0.94 41.60
CA ASP A 166 -24.24 -0.41 41.98
C ASP A 166 -24.45 -1.43 40.84
N GLY A 167 -25.18 -1.05 39.78
CA GLY A 167 -25.48 -1.92 38.65
C GLY A 167 -26.57 -2.95 38.95
N ASN A 168 -27.42 -2.68 39.95
CA ASN A 168 -28.61 -3.47 40.25
C ASN A 168 -29.77 -2.99 39.37
N ASP A 169 -29.73 -3.33 38.08
CA ASP A 169 -30.86 -3.24 37.15
C ASP A 169 -31.64 -4.56 37.06
#